data_AF-A0AAD4D4J0-F1
#
_entry.id   AF-A0AAD4D4J0-F1
#
_cell.length_a   1.000
_cell.length_b   1.000
_cell.length_c   1.000
_cell.angle_alpha   90.00
_cell.angle_beta   90.00
_cell.angle_gamma   90.00
#
_symmetry.space_group_name_H-M   'P 1'
#
loop_
_entity.id
_entity.type
_entity.pdbx_description
1 polymer ?
#
loop_
_entity_poly.entity_id
_entity_poly.type
_entity_poly.pdbx_seq_one_letter_code
_entity_poly.pdbx_strand_id
1 'polypeptide(L)'
;MGYKKKHKYFSKPLELPEVRIRIASFLSNKDCISCSCVSRAWTMDFIGPIWNTIDFGIDDSFSKIPPEVILKYGHHVHRVFNILKEEHITSLQHPAITSLKRVEFFVTKNQNSLAHFLDV
;
A
#
# COMPACT_ATOMS: atom_id res chain seq x y z
N MET A 1 16.62 -41.54 32.39
CA MET A 1 16.15 -41.52 30.97
C MET A 1 14.77 -40.87 30.93
N GLY A 2 14.71 -39.54 30.82
CA GLY A 2 13.45 -38.78 30.86
C GLY A 2 13.02 -38.37 29.47
N TYR A 3 11.99 -38.99 28.92
CA TYR A 3 11.40 -38.60 27.65
C TYR A 3 10.73 -37.23 27.81
N LYS A 4 11.37 -36.16 27.32
CA LYS A 4 10.71 -34.86 27.15
C LYS A 4 9.61 -35.03 26.09
N LYS A 5 8.35 -35.04 26.53
CA LYS A 5 7.19 -34.86 25.65
C LYS A 5 7.38 -33.54 24.90
N LYS A 6 7.68 -33.60 23.60
CA LYS A 6 7.64 -32.43 22.72
C LYS A 6 6.18 -31.98 22.66
N HIS A 7 5.83 -30.93 23.40
CA HIS A 7 4.54 -30.27 23.23
C HIS A 7 4.45 -29.81 21.78
N LYS A 8 3.49 -30.38 21.04
CA LYS A 8 3.12 -29.93 19.70
C LYS A 8 2.53 -28.52 19.88
N TYR A 9 3.32 -27.48 19.58
CA TYR A 9 2.83 -26.11 19.62
C TYR A 9 1.71 -25.98 18.58
N PHE A 10 0.47 -25.92 19.03
CA PHE A 10 -0.61 -25.39 18.22
C PHE A 10 -0.37 -23.88 18.13
N SER A 11 0.32 -23.46 17.07
CA SER A 11 0.39 -22.05 16.71
C SER A 11 -1.05 -21.57 16.54
N LYS A 12 -1.49 -20.63 17.40
CA LYS A 12 -2.81 -20.00 17.26
C LYS A 12 -2.88 -19.45 15.83
N PRO A 13 -4.00 -19.63 15.10
CA PRO A 13 -4.04 -19.32 13.66
C PRO A 13 -3.56 -17.89 13.32
N LEU A 14 -3.89 -16.91 14.15
CA LEU A 14 -3.50 -15.51 13.95
C LEU A 14 -2.02 -15.21 14.26
N GLU A 15 -1.26 -16.16 14.80
CA GLU A 15 0.19 -16.03 15.00
C GLU A 15 0.96 -16.35 13.72
N LEU A 16 0.33 -17.01 12.74
CA LEU A 16 0.90 -17.33 11.44
C LEU A 16 0.83 -16.12 10.50
N PRO A 17 1.97 -15.60 10.00
CA PRO A 17 1.99 -14.48 9.07
C PRO A 17 1.17 -14.74 7.80
N GLU A 18 1.19 -15.96 7.27
CA GLU A 18 0.49 -16.33 6.04
C GLU A 18 -1.02 -16.20 6.20
N VAL A 19 -1.53 -16.53 7.39
CA VAL A 19 -2.95 -16.36 7.73
C VAL A 19 -3.29 -14.88 7.82
N ARG A 20 -2.46 -14.07 8.48
CA ARG A 20 -2.67 -12.61 8.59
C ARG A 20 -2.64 -11.92 7.23
N ILE A 21 -1.66 -12.23 6.39
CA ILE A 21 -1.53 -11.71 5.02
C ILE A 21 -2.75 -12.10 4.18
N ARG A 22 -3.23 -13.34 4.31
CA ARG A 22 -4.45 -13.77 3.61
C ARG A 22 -5.67 -13.00 4.09
N ILE A 23 -5.84 -12.80 5.39
CA ILE A 23 -6.93 -12.00 5.96
C ILE A 23 -6.86 -10.55 5.44
N ALA A 24 -5.67 -9.95 5.45
CA ALA A 24 -5.46 -8.59 4.98
C ALA A 24 -5.93 -8.36 3.54
N SER A 25 -5.87 -9.37 2.67
CA SER A 25 -6.38 -9.28 1.29
C SER A 25 -7.91 -9.17 1.17
N PHE A 26 -8.66 -9.39 2.26
CA PHE A 26 -10.12 -9.25 2.31
C PHE A 26 -10.57 -8.04 3.15
N LEU A 27 -9.64 -7.33 3.78
CA LEU A 27 -9.95 -6.19 4.64
C LEU A 27 -9.89 -4.87 3.88
N SER A 28 -10.64 -3.88 4.37
CA SER A 28 -10.49 -2.50 3.90
C SER A 28 -9.17 -1.90 4.37
N ASN A 29 -8.67 -0.85 3.71
CA ASN A 29 -7.48 -0.12 4.18
C ASN A 29 -7.65 0.36 5.63
N LYS A 30 -8.86 0.80 6.02
CA LYS A 30 -9.16 1.25 7.38
C LYS A 30 -8.97 0.12 8.39
N ASP A 31 -9.48 -1.08 8.09
CA ASP A 31 -9.34 -2.24 8.96
C ASP A 31 -7.89 -2.73 9.02
N CYS A 32 -7.19 -2.74 7.88
CA CYS A 32 -5.76 -3.05 7.83
C CYS A 32 -4.93 -2.08 8.69
N ILE A 33 -5.25 -0.78 8.69
CA ILE A 33 -4.61 0.21 9.58
C ILE A 33 -4.86 -0.17 11.04
N SER A 34 -6.11 -0.47 11.42
CA SER A 34 -6.41 -0.93 12.79
C SER A 34 -5.63 -2.20 13.17
N CYS A 35 -5.54 -3.18 12.28
CA CYS A 35 -4.75 -4.39 12.48
C CYS A 35 -3.26 -4.09 12.63
N SER A 36 -2.72 -3.13 11.87
CA SER A 36 -1.31 -2.74 11.93
C SER A 36 -0.90 -2.19 13.30
N CYS A 37 -1.86 -1.65 14.08
CA CYS A 37 -1.63 -1.10 15.41
C CYS A 37 -1.59 -2.15 16.54
N VAL A 38 -1.93 -3.42 16.26
CA VAL A 38 -2.01 -4.47 17.29
C VAL A 38 -0.62 -4.84 17.84
N SER A 39 0.36 -5.01 16.96
CA SER A 39 1.74 -5.32 17.33
C SER A 39 2.67 -5.06 16.14
N ARG A 40 3.98 -5.00 16.38
CA ARG A 40 4.98 -4.84 15.32
C ARG A 40 4.90 -5.95 14.25
N ALA A 41 4.62 -7.19 14.66
CA ALA A 41 4.46 -8.30 13.73
C ALA A 41 3.26 -8.08 12.80
N TRP A 42 2.14 -7.62 13.36
CA TRP A 42 0.96 -7.29 12.58
C TRP A 42 1.21 -6.08 11.67
N THR A 43 1.94 -5.06 12.13
CA THR A 43 2.32 -3.93 11.26
C THR A 43 2.98 -4.43 9.97
N MET A 44 3.95 -5.35 10.07
CA MET A 44 4.67 -5.86 8.90
C MET A 44 3.76 -6.61 7.92
N ASP A 45 2.77 -7.34 8.42
CA ASP A 45 1.90 -8.16 7.58
C ASP A 45 0.73 -7.39 6.95
N PHE A 46 0.29 -6.30 7.60
CA PHE A 46 -0.84 -5.50 7.13
C PHE A 46 -0.41 -4.23 6.38
N ILE A 47 0.85 -3.78 6.48
CA ILE A 47 1.31 -2.56 5.79
C ILE A 47 1.38 -2.72 4.27
N GLY A 48 1.78 -3.89 3.79
CA GLY A 48 1.89 -4.17 2.35
C GLY A 48 0.56 -3.95 1.62
N PRO A 49 -0.54 -4.58 2.07
CA PRO A 49 -1.88 -4.35 1.52
C PRO A 49 -2.34 -2.89 1.55
N ILE A 50 -2.09 -2.15 2.65
CA ILE A 50 -2.45 -0.72 2.77
C ILE A 50 -1.78 0.10 1.67
N TRP A 51 -0.50 -0.17 1.40
CA TRP A 51 0.31 0.58 0.44
C TRP A 51 0.26 0.01 -0.98
N ASN A 52 -0.37 -1.16 -1.18
CA ASN A 52 -0.34 -1.85 -2.47
C ASN A 52 -1.03 -1.05 -3.58
N THR A 53 -2.17 -0.46 -3.25
CA THR A 53 -3.03 0.26 -4.17
C THR A 53 -3.32 1.65 -3.64
N ILE A 54 -2.98 2.66 -4.45
CA ILE A 54 -3.33 4.06 -4.21
C ILE A 54 -4.46 4.41 -5.17
N ASP A 55 -5.55 4.94 -4.65
CA ASP A 55 -6.64 5.47 -5.46
C ASP A 55 -6.90 6.91 -5.02
N PHE A 56 -6.45 7.86 -5.82
CA PHE A 56 -6.60 9.30 -5.54
C PHE A 56 -8.05 9.79 -5.65
N GLY A 57 -8.96 9.00 -6.25
CA GLY A 57 -10.39 9.29 -6.29
C GLY A 57 -11.11 8.91 -4.99
N ILE A 58 -10.53 7.97 -4.23
CA ILE A 58 -11.04 7.54 -2.92
C ILE A 58 -10.33 8.30 -1.79
N ASP A 59 -9.00 8.43 -1.88
CA ASP A 59 -8.16 9.05 -0.86
C ASP A 59 -7.08 9.95 -1.50
N ASP A 60 -7.34 11.25 -1.47
CA ASP A 60 -6.45 12.31 -1.96
C ASP A 60 -5.30 12.62 -0.97
N SER A 61 -5.25 11.96 0.19
CA SER A 61 -4.26 12.26 1.24
C SER A 61 -2.87 11.70 0.94
N PHE A 62 -2.73 10.79 -0.05
CA PHE A 62 -1.42 10.23 -0.39
C PHE A 62 -0.39 11.30 -0.77
N SER A 63 -0.80 12.34 -1.49
CA SER A 63 0.06 13.48 -1.86
C SER A 63 0.56 14.29 -0.65
N LYS A 64 -0.10 14.14 0.50
CA LYS A 64 0.22 14.81 1.76
C LYS A 64 1.05 13.92 2.70
N ILE A 65 1.31 12.68 2.31
CA ILE A 65 2.11 11.77 3.14
C ILE A 65 3.56 12.28 3.17
N PRO A 66 4.16 12.41 4.37
CA PRO A 66 5.54 12.87 4.48
C PRO A 66 6.51 11.98 3.69
N PRO A 67 7.52 12.55 3.00
CA PRO A 67 8.48 11.79 2.19
C PRO A 67 9.17 10.65 2.94
N GLU A 68 9.45 10.81 4.23
CA GLU A 68 10.06 9.78 5.07
C GLU A 68 9.19 8.53 5.23
N VAL A 69 7.87 8.68 5.17
CA VAL A 69 6.92 7.55 5.20
C VAL A 69 6.89 6.86 3.84
N ILE A 70 6.92 7.63 2.74
CA ILE A 70 7.03 7.10 1.38
C ILE A 70 8.36 6.37 1.19
N LEU A 71 9.45 6.88 1.74
CA LEU A 71 10.75 6.20 1.72
C LEU A 71 10.68 4.81 2.36
N LYS A 72 9.91 4.69 3.45
CA LYS A 72 9.77 3.44 4.20
C LYS A 72 8.88 2.41 3.51
N TYR A 73 7.78 2.83 2.89
CA TYR A 73 6.74 1.92 2.41
C TYR A 73 6.47 2.00 0.90
N GLY A 74 7.10 2.93 0.18
CA GLY A 74 6.86 3.18 -1.24
C GLY A 74 7.12 1.97 -2.13
N HIS A 75 8.03 1.07 -1.72
CA HIS A 75 8.30 -0.17 -2.44
C HIS A 75 7.11 -1.15 -2.44
N HIS A 76 6.12 -0.95 -1.57
CA HIS A 76 4.86 -1.70 -1.60
C HIS A 76 3.86 -1.17 -2.61
N VAL A 77 4.05 0.02 -3.18
CA VAL A 77 3.13 0.62 -4.16
C VAL A 77 3.26 -0.09 -5.50
N HIS A 78 2.16 -0.72 -5.94
CA HIS A 78 2.10 -1.47 -7.19
C HIS A 78 1.06 -0.94 -8.17
N ARG A 79 -0.01 -0.33 -7.67
CA ARG A 79 -1.15 0.10 -8.48
C ARG A 79 -1.57 1.49 -8.07
N VAL A 80 -1.75 2.37 -9.05
CA VAL A 80 -2.19 3.74 -8.82
C VAL A 80 -3.34 4.06 -9.78
N PHE A 81 -4.42 4.60 -9.23
CA PHE A 81 -5.65 4.92 -9.94
C PHE A 81 -6.05 6.38 -9.75
N ASN A 82 -6.84 6.89 -10.70
CA ASN A 82 -7.50 8.19 -10.63
C ASN A 82 -6.53 9.37 -10.43
N ILE A 83 -5.38 9.36 -11.10
CA ILE A 83 -4.46 10.50 -11.08
C ILE A 83 -5.11 11.68 -11.81
N LEU A 84 -5.34 12.78 -11.08
CA LEU A 84 -6.03 13.99 -11.55
C LEU A 84 -5.18 15.26 -11.49
N LYS A 85 -4.17 15.30 -10.61
CA LYS A 85 -3.39 16.50 -10.34
C LYS A 85 -1.91 16.25 -10.56
N GLU A 86 -1.17 17.31 -10.89
CA GLU A 86 0.28 17.26 -11.03
C GLU A 86 0.97 16.83 -9.72
N GLU A 87 0.48 17.31 -8.57
CA GLU A 87 0.99 16.91 -7.25
C GLU A 87 0.94 15.39 -7.01
N HIS A 88 -0.02 14.68 -7.62
CA HIS A 88 -0.10 13.22 -7.55
C HIS A 88 1.07 12.60 -8.31
N ILE A 89 1.33 13.09 -9.52
CA ILE A 89 2.43 12.62 -10.37
C ILE A 89 3.77 12.87 -9.65
N THR A 90 3.98 14.06 -9.09
CA THR A 90 5.21 14.39 -8.35
C THR A 90 5.42 13.46 -7.17
N SER A 91 4.37 13.12 -6.40
CA SER A 91 4.49 12.18 -5.29
C SER A 91 4.85 10.75 -5.72
N LEU A 92 4.42 10.33 -6.93
CA LEU A 92 4.71 9.01 -7.49
C LEU A 92 6.12 8.90 -8.06
N GLN A 93 6.76 10.02 -8.41
CA GLN A 93 8.15 10.06 -8.87
C GLN A 93 9.16 9.83 -7.73
N HIS A 94 8.70 9.66 -6.50
CA HIS A 94 9.58 9.40 -5.36
C HIS A 94 10.43 8.13 -5.59
N PRO A 95 11.77 8.18 -5.40
CA PRO A 95 12.67 7.07 -5.75
C PRO A 95 12.39 5.73 -5.04
N ALA A 96 11.68 5.78 -3.90
CA ALA A 96 11.28 4.58 -3.17
C ALA A 96 10.13 3.79 -3.82
N ILE A 97 9.38 4.41 -4.76
CA ILE A 97 8.30 3.76 -5.50
C ILE A 97 8.91 3.01 -6.69
N THR A 98 9.45 1.83 -6.41
CA THR A 98 10.21 1.04 -7.39
C THR A 98 9.41 -0.11 -8.01
N SER A 99 8.25 -0.45 -7.45
CA SER A 99 7.47 -1.65 -7.79
C SER A 99 6.15 -1.34 -8.51
N LEU A 100 6.03 -0.14 -9.08
CA LEU A 100 4.83 0.31 -9.78
C LEU A 100 4.60 -0.52 -11.05
N LYS A 101 3.46 -1.20 -11.13
CA LYS A 101 3.09 -2.09 -12.25
C LYS A 101 1.93 -1.56 -13.08
N ARG A 102 1.07 -0.72 -12.49
CA ARG A 102 -0.13 -0.20 -13.15
C ARG A 102 -0.40 1.22 -12.70
N VAL A 103 -0.62 2.09 -13.69
CA VAL A 103 -0.94 3.50 -13.51
C VAL A 103 -2.14 3.83 -14.39
N GLU A 104 -3.16 4.43 -13.80
CA GLU A 104 -4.35 4.88 -14.52
C GLU A 104 -4.60 6.37 -14.29
N PHE A 105 -4.63 7.10 -15.39
CA PHE A 105 -4.97 8.51 -15.42
C PHE A 105 -6.46 8.65 -15.68
N PHE A 106 -7.10 9.57 -14.98
CA PHE A 106 -8.47 9.96 -15.32
C PHE A 106 -8.41 11.25 -16.13
N VAL A 107 -8.51 11.11 -17.46
CA VAL A 107 -8.59 12.27 -18.34
C VAL A 107 -10.04 12.73 -18.39
N THR A 108 -10.37 13.80 -17.66
CA THR A 108 -11.58 14.55 -17.98
C THR A 108 -11.38 15.16 -19.37
N LYS A 109 -12.21 14.76 -20.35
CA LYS A 109 -12.27 15.45 -21.65
C LYS A 109 -12.83 16.87 -21.44
N ASN A 110 -12.00 17.77 -20.92
CA ASN A 110 -12.18 19.19 -21.20
C ASN A 110 -11.54 19.43 -22.56
N GLN A 111 -12.33 19.91 -23.52
CA GLN A 111 -11.91 20.18 -24.91
C GLN A 111 -10.78 21.22 -25.04
N ASN A 112 -10.24 21.74 -23.93
CA ASN A 112 -9.27 22.84 -23.89
C ASN A 112 -7.85 22.45 -23.41
N SER A 113 -7.58 21.19 -23.06
CA SER A 113 -6.33 20.82 -22.36
C SER A 113 -5.27 20.12 -23.22
N LEU A 114 -5.47 19.98 -24.54
CA LEU A 114 -4.56 19.25 -25.45
C LEU A 114 -3.31 20.04 -25.90
N ALA A 115 -2.95 21.15 -25.26
CA ALA A 115 -1.93 22.06 -25.80
C ALA A 115 -0.52 21.97 -25.21
N HIS A 116 -0.23 21.16 -24.19
CA HIS A 116 1.05 21.34 -23.45
C HIS A 116 1.90 20.11 -23.13
N PHE A 117 1.66 18.92 -23.73
CA PHE A 117 2.51 17.75 -23.45
C PHE A 117 3.32 17.21 -24.65
N LEU A 118 3.59 18.04 -25.65
CA LEU A 118 4.63 17.79 -26.64
C LEU A 118 5.51 19.03 -26.73
N ASP A 119 6.65 19.00 -26.03
CA ASP A 119 7.90 19.70 -26.33
C ASP A 119 8.68 19.98 -25.03
N VAL A 120 9.47 18.99 -24.57
CA VAL A 120 10.88 19.14 -24.10
C VAL A 120 11.59 17.80 -24.28
#